data_AF-A0A0G3ZAK0-F1
#
_entry.id   AF-A0A0G3ZAK0-F1
#
_cell.length_a   1.000
_cell.length_b   1.000
_cell.length_c   1.000
_cell.angle_alpha   90.00
_cell.angle_beta   90.00
_cell.angle_gamma   90.00
#
_symmetry.space_group_name_H-M   'P 1'
#
loop_
_entity.id
_entity.type
_entity.pdbx_description
1 polymer ?
#
loop_
_entity_poly.entity_id
_entity_poly.type
_entity_poly.pdbx_seq_one_letter_code
_entity_poly.pdbx_strand_id
1 'polypeptide(L)'
;LSTYAKVNKCGFIQTPFFKVLHQDGKTTLSRHIDYLTADQEKEEIIASAGFVLDANNAFKDKKIIARSNGETGIFERSQITYADVSPKQIVSVATSSIPFLEHNDASRALMGANMQRQAVPLLIPESPIVGTGVEYRAAKDSGCLIIARESGFVTYVDAQKIIITKKPNQNVSLNGKTLYDTTQEFTYAQAKALYENNYKEHQAEYTLINFAKSNQDTLVLQKPIVVLGEQINAGDILVSGPSTSQGELALGRNVTVAFMTWEGYNYEDAIIMSEELVKHDVYTSIHIDKYEVQTRELKKGSGQEEITREVPNVGADAIKNLDERGIIIPGSEVKEGDILVGKITPQGNIEPSPSEKLIQIVIGE
;
A
#
# COMPACT_ATOMS: atom_id res chain seq x y z
N LEU A 1 16.22 -6.20 -3.84
CA LEU A 1 17.21 -5.12 -3.61
C LEU A 1 17.22 -4.80 -2.12
N SER A 2 18.38 -4.54 -1.52
CA SER A 2 18.45 -4.10 -0.12
C SER A 2 18.05 -2.63 0.02
N THR A 3 17.82 -2.17 1.26
CA THR A 3 17.19 -0.87 1.55
C THR A 3 17.88 0.34 0.91
N TYR A 4 19.22 0.34 0.83
CA TYR A 4 19.99 1.49 0.32
C TYR A 4 20.76 1.20 -0.98
N ALA A 5 20.64 0.00 -1.54
CA ALA A 5 21.36 -0.34 -2.75
C ALA A 5 20.83 0.47 -3.94
N LYS A 6 21.74 0.88 -4.83
CA LYS A 6 21.44 1.57 -6.08
C LYS A 6 22.08 0.85 -7.25
N VAL A 7 21.55 1.07 -8.45
CA VAL A 7 22.16 0.58 -9.69
C VAL A 7 22.83 1.77 -10.38
N ASN A 8 24.10 1.62 -10.74
CA ASN A 8 24.84 2.65 -11.45
C ASN A 8 24.51 2.67 -12.95
N LYS A 9 25.07 3.65 -13.70
CA LYS A 9 24.81 3.79 -15.14
C LYS A 9 25.23 2.58 -15.97
N CYS A 10 26.17 1.78 -15.48
CA CYS A 10 26.66 0.58 -16.15
C CYS A 10 25.90 -0.69 -15.75
N GLY A 11 24.91 -0.58 -14.86
CA GLY A 11 24.11 -1.72 -14.39
C GLY A 11 24.68 -2.45 -13.16
N PHE A 12 25.77 -1.97 -12.57
CA PHE A 12 26.33 -2.58 -11.35
C PHE A 12 25.61 -2.07 -10.10
N ILE A 13 25.40 -2.97 -9.14
CA ILE A 13 24.84 -2.64 -7.83
C ILE A 13 25.91 -1.94 -7.00
N GLN A 14 25.52 -0.85 -6.35
CA GLN A 14 26.33 -0.07 -5.44
C GLN A 14 25.66 0.07 -4.08
N THR A 15 26.47 0.10 -3.03
CA THR A 15 26.03 0.30 -1.64
C THR A 15 26.69 1.56 -1.08
N PRO A 16 25.97 2.39 -0.30
CA PRO A 16 26.55 3.57 0.32
C PRO A 16 27.38 3.21 1.57
N PHE A 17 28.53 3.87 1.71
CA PHE A 17 29.38 3.80 2.90
C PHE A 17 29.81 5.21 3.33
N PHE A 18 30.01 5.41 4.63
CA PHE A 18 30.65 6.61 5.13
C PHE A 18 32.16 6.51 4.96
N LYS A 19 32.78 7.56 4.43
CA LYS A 19 34.24 7.64 4.32
C LYS A 19 34.87 7.88 5.69
N VAL A 20 35.94 7.15 6.01
CA VAL A 20 36.71 7.37 7.22
C VAL A 20 37.94 8.23 6.90
N LEU A 21 38.17 9.26 7.70
CA LEU A 21 39.31 10.17 7.55
C LEU A 21 40.31 9.95 8.68
N HIS A 22 41.59 9.90 8.31
CA HIS A 22 42.70 9.85 9.25
C HIS A 22 43.43 11.19 9.21
N GLN A 23 43.17 12.06 10.19
CA GLN A 23 43.83 13.37 10.32
C GLN A 23 44.36 13.53 11.74
N ASP A 24 45.58 14.03 11.89
CA ASP A 24 46.22 14.34 13.18
C ASP A 24 46.20 13.17 14.20
N GLY A 25 46.35 11.93 13.71
CA GLY A 25 46.34 10.71 14.53
C GLY A 25 44.95 10.32 15.07
N LYS A 26 43.88 10.99 14.61
CA LYS A 26 42.48 10.66 14.90
C LYS A 26 41.82 10.04 13.66
N THR A 27 41.12 8.94 13.89
CA THR A 27 40.23 8.33 12.89
C THR A 27 38.82 8.85 13.13
N THR A 28 38.32 9.67 12.22
CA THR A 28 36.98 10.29 12.29
C THR A 28 36.09 9.82 11.15
N LEU A 29 34.82 9.59 11.45
CA LEU A 29 33.81 9.28 10.46
C LEU A 29 33.37 10.57 9.73
N SER A 30 33.52 10.60 8.40
CA SER A 30 33.01 11.69 7.57
C SER A 30 31.51 11.56 7.36
N ARG A 31 30.83 12.70 7.18
CA ARG A 31 29.44 12.73 6.70
C ARG A 31 29.33 12.53 5.18
N HIS A 32 30.46 12.42 4.48
CA HIS A 32 30.48 12.11 3.06
C HIS A 32 30.15 10.64 2.80
N ILE A 33 29.21 10.40 1.89
CA ILE A 33 28.73 9.06 1.53
C ILE A 33 29.23 8.73 0.12
N ASP A 34 30.03 7.68 0.01
CA ASP A 34 30.51 7.14 -1.26
C ASP A 34 29.73 5.87 -1.61
N TYR A 35 29.35 5.72 -2.88
CA TYR A 35 28.67 4.53 -3.39
C TYR A 35 29.69 3.63 -4.06
N LEU A 36 29.95 2.48 -3.45
CA LEU A 36 30.96 1.53 -3.93
C LEU A 36 30.29 0.35 -4.62
N THR A 37 30.87 -0.08 -5.75
CA THR A 37 30.56 -1.37 -6.39
C THR A 37 31.27 -2.53 -5.68
N ALA A 38 30.88 -3.77 -5.97
CA ALA A 38 31.45 -4.96 -5.33
C ALA A 38 32.96 -5.14 -5.56
N ASP A 39 33.48 -4.70 -6.72
CA ASP A 39 34.92 -4.70 -7.02
C ASP A 39 35.68 -3.65 -6.21
N GLN A 40 35.13 -2.45 -6.06
CA GLN A 40 35.71 -1.38 -5.24
C GLN A 40 35.67 -1.71 -3.75
N GLU A 41 34.58 -2.29 -3.26
CA GLU A 41 34.43 -2.75 -1.88
C GLU A 41 35.50 -3.77 -1.48
N LYS A 42 35.96 -4.61 -2.43
CA LYS A 42 36.92 -5.67 -2.16
C LYS A 42 38.30 -5.16 -1.72
N GLU A 43 38.68 -3.97 -2.18
CA GLU A 43 39.97 -3.34 -1.90
C GLU A 43 39.98 -2.55 -0.58
N GLU A 44 38.83 -2.43 0.08
CA GLU A 44 38.60 -1.54 1.22
C GLU A 44 38.34 -2.31 2.53
N ILE A 45 38.61 -1.66 3.67
CA ILE A 45 38.32 -2.19 5.01
C ILE A 45 37.12 -1.44 5.58
N ILE A 46 35.98 -2.13 5.68
CA ILE A 46 34.69 -1.54 6.01
C ILE A 46 34.28 -1.91 7.44
N ALA A 47 34.12 -0.91 8.30
CA ALA A 47 33.60 -1.11 9.66
C ALA A 47 32.11 -1.43 9.67
N SER A 48 31.71 -2.43 10.48
CA SER A 48 30.31 -2.81 10.65
C SER A 48 29.55 -1.82 11.55
N ALA A 49 28.29 -1.51 11.24
CA ALA A 49 27.48 -0.42 11.82
C ALA A 49 27.27 -0.40 13.37
N GLY A 50 27.89 -1.30 14.15
CA GLY A 50 27.81 -1.36 15.61
C GLY A 50 28.91 -0.61 16.37
N PHE A 51 29.74 0.20 15.70
CA PHE A 51 30.81 0.97 16.35
C PHE A 51 30.28 2.16 17.16
N VAL A 52 31.04 2.57 18.19
CA VAL A 52 30.71 3.73 19.03
C VAL A 52 31.62 4.91 18.67
N LEU A 53 31.01 6.07 18.43
CA LEU A 53 31.70 7.33 18.14
C LEU A 53 31.71 8.26 19.38
N ASP A 54 32.69 9.17 19.43
CA ASP A 54 32.74 10.28 20.37
C ASP A 54 32.06 11.56 19.81
N ALA A 55 32.06 12.65 20.61
CA ALA A 55 31.44 13.93 20.22
C ALA A 55 32.09 14.58 18.99
N ASN A 56 33.30 14.18 18.60
CA ASN A 56 34.01 14.67 17.42
C ASN A 56 33.90 13.69 16.23
N ASN A 57 32.98 12.72 16.29
CA ASN A 57 32.82 11.62 15.33
C ASN A 57 34.06 10.71 15.22
N ALA A 58 34.92 10.66 16.23
CA ALA A 58 36.06 9.74 16.26
C ALA A 58 35.66 8.40 16.88
N PHE A 59 36.27 7.32 16.40
CA PHE A 59 36.04 5.99 16.97
C PHE A 59 36.61 5.90 18.40
N LYS A 60 35.76 5.52 19.36
CA LYS A 60 36.16 5.31 20.77
C LYS A 60 37.11 4.12 20.91
N ASP A 61 36.74 3.01 20.29
CA ASP A 61 37.49 1.77 20.41
C ASP A 61 38.72 1.77 19.48
N LYS A 62 39.84 1.22 19.98
CA LYS A 62 41.06 1.05 19.18
C LYS A 62 40.91 -0.04 18.14
N LYS A 63 40.19 -1.11 18.50
CA LYS A 63 39.94 -2.29 17.68
C LYS A 63 38.46 -2.36 17.34
N ILE A 64 38.14 -2.48 16.06
CA ILE A 64 36.78 -2.45 15.55
C ILE A 64 36.55 -3.68 14.67
N ILE A 65 35.34 -4.20 14.72
CA ILE A 65 34.89 -5.28 13.83
C ILE A 65 34.68 -4.69 12.45
N ALA A 66 35.45 -5.15 11.49
CA ALA A 66 35.38 -4.72 10.11
C ALA A 66 35.46 -5.93 9.18
N ARG A 67 35.02 -5.73 7.93
CA ARG A 67 35.14 -6.70 6.86
C ARG A 67 36.17 -6.23 5.83
N SER A 68 36.95 -7.17 5.32
CA SER A 68 37.94 -6.96 4.26
C SER A 68 37.90 -8.17 3.35
N ASN A 69 37.78 -7.95 2.04
CA ASN A 69 37.77 -9.04 1.04
C ASN A 69 36.77 -10.18 1.34
N GLY A 70 35.61 -9.86 1.93
CA GLY A 70 34.55 -10.83 2.26
C GLY A 70 34.71 -11.56 3.60
N GLU A 71 35.83 -11.38 4.31
CA GLU A 71 36.03 -11.95 5.64
C GLU A 71 35.84 -10.91 6.74
N THR A 72 35.24 -11.32 7.86
CA THR A 72 35.07 -10.47 9.03
C THR A 72 36.22 -10.68 10.00
N GLY A 73 36.83 -9.59 10.47
CA GLY A 73 37.95 -9.63 11.39
C GLY A 73 37.96 -8.42 12.32
N ILE A 74 38.97 -8.38 13.19
CA ILE A 74 39.19 -7.25 14.10
C ILE A 74 40.38 -6.45 13.57
N PHE A 75 40.14 -5.19 13.25
CA PHE A 75 41.12 -4.28 12.66
C PHE A 75 41.40 -3.10 13.60
N GLU A 76 42.59 -2.52 13.49
CA GLU A 76 42.90 -1.28 14.19
C GLU A 76 42.17 -0.11 13.51
N ARG A 77 41.68 0.84 14.30
CA ARG A 77 40.92 2.00 13.78
C ARG A 77 41.69 2.84 12.76
N SER A 78 43.02 2.74 12.70
CA SER A 78 43.85 3.45 11.71
C SER A 78 43.85 2.79 10.33
N GLN A 79 43.33 1.56 10.21
CA GLN A 79 43.30 0.79 8.97
C GLN A 79 41.93 0.88 8.26
N ILE A 80 40.91 1.37 8.95
CA ILE A 80 39.53 1.40 8.45
C ILE A 80 39.38 2.54 7.46
N THR A 81 38.95 2.24 6.25
CA THR A 81 38.78 3.21 5.17
C THR A 81 37.33 3.67 5.01
N TYR A 82 36.38 2.79 5.28
CA TYR A 82 34.94 3.05 5.17
C TYR A 82 34.16 2.45 6.34
N ALA A 83 32.91 2.88 6.51
CA ALA A 83 32.00 2.32 7.51
C ALA A 83 30.57 2.23 6.97
N ASP A 84 29.83 1.24 7.46
CA ASP A 84 28.42 1.05 7.15
C ASP A 84 27.56 2.28 7.55
N VAL A 85 26.59 2.64 6.70
CA VAL A 85 25.71 3.80 6.97
C VAL A 85 24.62 3.46 7.98
N SER A 86 24.11 2.22 7.94
CA SER A 86 23.04 1.76 8.81
C SER A 86 23.05 0.25 8.93
N PRO A 87 22.73 -0.33 10.10
CA PRO A 87 22.51 -1.78 10.22
C PRO A 87 21.42 -2.30 9.28
N LYS A 88 20.46 -1.45 8.88
CA LYS A 88 19.35 -1.83 7.96
C LYS A 88 19.77 -1.96 6.50
N GLN A 89 21.02 -1.61 6.15
CA GLN A 89 21.47 -1.60 4.76
C GLN A 89 21.66 -2.98 4.13
N ILE A 90 21.86 -3.99 4.96
CA ILE A 90 22.05 -5.38 4.52
C ILE A 90 20.73 -6.10 4.24
N VAL A 91 19.61 -5.58 4.78
CA VAL A 91 18.28 -6.22 4.66
C VAL A 91 17.40 -5.54 3.62
N SER A 92 16.36 -6.25 3.18
CA SER A 92 15.30 -5.73 2.32
C SER A 92 14.31 -4.87 3.11
N VAL A 93 13.47 -4.09 2.41
CA VAL A 93 12.43 -3.27 3.05
C VAL A 93 11.49 -4.13 3.92
N ALA A 94 11.00 -5.27 3.39
CA ALA A 94 10.11 -6.17 4.13
C ALA A 94 10.78 -6.79 5.36
N THR A 95 12.05 -7.19 5.23
CA THR A 95 12.80 -7.73 6.38
C THR A 95 13.09 -6.62 7.41
N SER A 96 13.29 -5.39 6.97
CA SER A 96 13.55 -4.24 7.84
C SER A 96 12.33 -3.75 8.64
N SER A 97 11.11 -4.14 8.26
CA SER A 97 9.88 -3.92 9.04
C SER A 97 9.62 -4.99 10.10
N ILE A 98 10.50 -6.00 10.24
CA ILE A 98 10.39 -7.00 11.32
C ILE A 98 11.11 -6.44 12.56
N PRO A 99 10.39 -6.18 13.68
CA PRO A 99 11.03 -5.78 14.93
C PRO A 99 11.83 -6.94 15.54
N PHE A 100 12.88 -6.62 16.29
CA PHE A 100 13.73 -7.61 16.97
C PHE A 100 14.33 -8.66 16.04
N LEU A 101 14.63 -8.27 14.79
CA LEU A 101 15.18 -9.16 13.76
C LEU A 101 16.46 -9.87 14.22
N GLU A 102 17.28 -9.19 15.01
CA GLU A 102 18.51 -9.70 15.62
C GLU A 102 18.30 -10.90 16.56
N HIS A 103 17.08 -11.09 17.06
CA HIS A 103 16.70 -12.21 17.93
C HIS A 103 15.99 -13.34 17.18
N ASN A 104 15.82 -13.22 15.87
CA ASN A 104 15.14 -14.21 15.04
C ASN A 104 16.15 -15.04 14.24
N ASP A 105 15.86 -16.34 14.10
CA ASP A 105 16.58 -17.18 13.14
C ASP A 105 16.33 -16.71 11.70
N ALA A 106 17.35 -16.83 10.84
CA ALA A 106 17.29 -16.37 9.46
C ALA A 106 16.15 -17.03 8.66
N SER A 107 15.85 -18.30 8.92
CA SER A 107 14.79 -19.03 8.22
C SER A 107 13.42 -18.48 8.59
N ARG A 108 13.22 -18.11 9.87
CA ARG A 108 11.96 -17.52 10.37
C ARG A 108 11.81 -16.08 9.90
N ALA A 109 12.89 -15.31 9.86
CA ALA A 109 12.88 -13.97 9.28
C ALA A 109 12.50 -13.99 7.78
N LEU A 110 13.02 -14.97 7.02
CA LEU A 110 12.67 -15.15 5.61
C LEU A 110 11.18 -15.49 5.44
N MET A 111 10.66 -16.43 6.24
CA MET A 111 9.24 -16.77 6.24
C MET A 111 8.38 -15.55 6.58
N GLY A 112 8.71 -14.82 7.66
CA GLY A 112 8.00 -13.62 8.08
C GLY A 112 7.94 -12.55 6.98
N ALA A 113 9.06 -12.25 6.33
CA ALA A 113 9.11 -11.28 5.25
C ALA A 113 8.29 -11.71 4.01
N ASN A 114 8.20 -13.02 3.74
CA ASN A 114 7.37 -13.54 2.65
C ASN A 114 5.88 -13.51 2.99
N MET A 115 5.52 -13.90 4.21
CA MET A 115 4.14 -13.90 4.70
C MET A 115 3.57 -12.48 4.78
N GLN A 116 4.38 -11.48 5.17
CA GLN A 116 3.98 -10.08 5.15
C GLN A 116 3.49 -9.60 3.77
N ARG A 117 4.09 -10.10 2.68
CA ARG A 117 3.70 -9.73 1.31
C ARG A 117 2.38 -10.36 0.85
N GLN A 118 1.89 -11.36 1.59
CA GLN A 118 0.63 -12.06 1.31
C GLN A 118 -0.52 -11.54 2.17
N ALA A 119 -0.26 -10.61 3.09
CA ALA A 119 -1.28 -10.02 3.94
C ALA A 119 -2.31 -9.25 3.09
N VAL A 120 -3.57 -9.64 3.24
CA VAL A 120 -4.71 -9.00 2.56
C VAL A 120 -5.09 -7.72 3.32
N PRO A 121 -5.41 -6.62 2.62
CA PRO A 121 -5.89 -5.41 3.27
C PRO A 121 -7.18 -5.65 4.06
N LEU A 122 -7.15 -5.24 5.33
CA LEU A 122 -8.30 -5.31 6.23
C LEU A 122 -9.22 -4.10 6.04
N LEU A 123 -10.47 -4.24 6.47
CA LEU A 123 -11.47 -3.17 6.48
C LEU A 123 -11.02 -1.96 7.32
N ILE A 124 -10.41 -2.25 8.47
CA ILE A 124 -9.93 -1.26 9.45
C ILE A 124 -8.51 -1.65 9.90
N PRO A 125 -7.46 -1.38 9.10
CA PRO A 125 -6.09 -1.67 9.49
C PRO A 125 -5.67 -0.79 10.70
N GLU A 126 -4.70 -1.29 11.48
CA GLU A 126 -4.12 -0.54 12.61
C GLU A 126 -2.60 -0.48 12.49
N SER A 127 -2.02 0.70 12.74
CA SER A 127 -0.58 0.86 12.78
C SER A 127 0.05 -0.07 13.83
N PRO A 128 1.19 -0.72 13.54
CA PRO A 128 1.81 -1.63 14.48
C PRO A 128 2.26 -0.89 15.74
N ILE A 129 1.87 -1.38 16.92
CA ILE A 129 2.33 -0.81 18.20
C ILE A 129 3.85 -0.94 18.35
N VAL A 130 4.42 -2.03 17.81
CA VAL A 130 5.85 -2.30 17.78
C VAL A 130 6.33 -2.28 16.33
N GLY A 131 6.85 -1.14 15.89
CA GLY A 131 7.40 -0.95 14.54
C GLY A 131 8.91 -0.68 14.54
N THR A 132 9.49 -0.54 13.35
CA THR A 132 10.93 -0.23 13.18
C THR A 132 11.19 1.18 12.65
N GLY A 133 10.14 1.93 12.30
CA GLY A 133 10.18 3.25 11.68
C GLY A 133 10.32 3.22 10.16
N VAL A 134 10.35 2.03 9.54
CA VAL A 134 10.38 1.87 8.08
C VAL A 134 8.98 1.99 7.49
N GLU A 135 7.95 1.76 8.30
CA GLU A 135 6.53 1.68 7.93
C GLU A 135 6.06 2.97 7.25
N TYR A 136 6.37 4.14 7.84
CA TYR A 136 6.05 5.45 7.25
C TYR A 136 6.66 5.60 5.85
N ARG A 137 7.94 5.26 5.71
CA ARG A 137 8.66 5.43 4.44
C ARG A 137 8.19 4.43 3.39
N ALA A 138 7.96 3.18 3.78
CA ALA A 138 7.41 2.15 2.91
C ALA A 138 6.02 2.55 2.39
N ALA A 139 5.15 3.08 3.25
CA ALA A 139 3.83 3.54 2.86
C ALA A 139 3.90 4.77 1.94
N LYS A 140 4.73 5.76 2.27
CA LYS A 140 4.94 6.98 1.47
C LYS A 140 5.52 6.69 0.08
N ASP A 141 6.54 5.83 0.01
CA ASP A 141 7.24 5.51 -1.25
C ASP A 141 6.47 4.50 -2.12
N SER A 142 5.39 3.88 -1.60
CA SER A 142 4.59 2.86 -2.33
C SER A 142 3.80 3.40 -3.52
N GLY A 143 3.46 4.69 -3.52
CA GLY A 143 2.52 5.30 -4.47
C GLY A 143 1.04 4.98 -4.22
N CYS A 144 0.70 4.21 -3.18
CA CYS A 144 -0.69 3.95 -2.78
C CYS A 144 -1.32 5.13 -2.02
N LEU A 145 -0.49 6.05 -1.49
CA LEU A 145 -0.91 7.23 -0.76
C LEU A 145 -0.82 8.48 -1.63
N ILE A 146 -1.65 9.48 -1.32
CA ILE A 146 -1.57 10.82 -1.89
C ILE A 146 -0.68 11.69 -1.02
N ILE A 147 0.37 12.23 -1.62
CA ILE A 147 1.32 13.14 -0.98
C ILE A 147 1.04 14.56 -1.46
N ALA A 148 0.99 15.51 -0.52
CA ALA A 148 0.86 16.93 -0.80
C ALA A 148 2.06 17.42 -1.62
N ARG A 149 1.80 18.02 -2.78
CA ARG A 149 2.84 18.62 -3.62
C ARG A 149 3.24 20.01 -3.15
N GLU A 150 2.32 20.70 -2.50
CA GLU A 150 2.43 22.11 -2.14
C GLU A 150 1.96 22.31 -0.69
N SER A 151 2.57 23.26 0.00
CA SER A 151 2.12 23.68 1.34
C SER A 151 0.91 24.60 1.27
N GLY A 152 -0.02 24.47 2.21
CA GLY A 152 -1.24 25.28 2.24
C GLY A 152 -2.21 24.86 3.33
N PHE A 153 -3.46 25.29 3.21
CA PHE A 153 -4.54 24.86 4.10
C PHE A 153 -5.56 23.99 3.37
N VAL A 154 -6.09 22.98 4.07
CA VAL A 154 -7.20 22.16 3.56
C VAL A 154 -8.47 23.01 3.55
N THR A 155 -8.92 23.39 2.36
CA THR A 155 -10.14 24.19 2.17
C THR A 155 -11.37 23.34 1.86
N TYR A 156 -11.16 22.13 1.34
CA TYR A 156 -12.24 21.17 1.08
C TYR A 156 -11.71 19.74 1.27
N VAL A 157 -12.52 18.88 1.90
CA VAL A 157 -12.22 17.46 2.08
C VAL A 157 -13.53 16.67 2.04
N ASP A 158 -13.57 15.65 1.20
CA ASP A 158 -14.61 14.62 1.20
C ASP A 158 -13.99 13.24 0.86
N ALA A 159 -14.84 12.23 0.67
CA ALA A 159 -14.40 10.87 0.34
C ALA A 159 -13.91 10.70 -1.11
N GLN A 160 -14.06 11.71 -1.97
CA GLN A 160 -13.72 11.65 -3.41
C GLN A 160 -12.55 12.55 -3.77
N LYS A 161 -12.33 13.65 -3.05
CA LYS A 161 -11.29 14.63 -3.32
C LYS A 161 -10.92 15.47 -2.11
N ILE A 162 -9.70 15.98 -2.17
CA ILE A 162 -9.14 16.95 -1.22
C ILE A 162 -8.68 18.16 -2.01
N ILE A 163 -8.98 19.37 -1.52
CA ILE A 163 -8.50 20.61 -2.12
C ILE A 163 -7.69 21.38 -1.08
N ILE A 164 -6.43 21.64 -1.43
CA ILE A 164 -5.51 22.46 -0.65
C ILE A 164 -5.37 23.81 -1.33
N THR A 165 -5.58 24.89 -0.58
CA THR A 165 -5.33 26.24 -1.06
C THR A 165 -3.93 26.68 -0.64
N LYS A 166 -3.07 26.93 -1.64
CA LYS A 166 -1.68 27.34 -1.44
C LYS A 166 -1.56 28.83 -1.15
N LYS A 167 -0.47 29.20 -0.47
CA LYS A 167 -0.10 30.59 -0.24
C LYS A 167 0.15 31.30 -1.59
N PRO A 168 -0.47 32.47 -1.85
CA PRO A 168 -0.16 33.27 -3.02
C PRO A 168 1.23 33.91 -2.91
N ASN A 169 1.95 34.00 -4.04
CA ASN A 169 3.25 34.68 -4.12
C ASN A 169 3.12 36.20 -4.33
N GLN A 170 1.91 36.69 -4.59
CA GLN A 170 1.61 38.09 -4.86
C GLN A 170 0.40 38.53 -4.04
N ASN A 171 0.26 39.83 -3.84
CA ASN A 171 -0.89 40.40 -3.16
C ASN A 171 -2.15 40.18 -4.02
N VAL A 172 -3.16 39.54 -3.44
CA VAL A 172 -4.43 39.26 -4.12
C VAL A 172 -5.47 40.23 -3.57
N SER A 173 -6.05 41.04 -4.45
CA SER A 173 -7.15 41.94 -4.11
C SER A 173 -8.32 41.68 -5.05
N LEU A 174 -9.53 41.61 -4.50
CA LEU A 174 -10.77 41.45 -5.26
C LEU A 174 -11.75 42.55 -4.86
N ASN A 175 -12.29 43.28 -5.84
CA ASN A 175 -13.29 44.34 -5.63
C ASN A 175 -12.89 45.41 -4.60
N GLY A 176 -11.61 45.79 -4.57
CA GLY A 176 -11.07 46.79 -3.64
C GLY A 176 -10.82 46.28 -2.21
N LYS A 177 -11.05 44.99 -1.95
CA LYS A 177 -10.71 44.33 -0.68
C LYS A 177 -9.45 43.47 -0.88
N THR A 178 -8.40 43.75 -0.11
CA THR A 178 -7.19 42.92 -0.08
C THR A 178 -7.53 41.58 0.56
N LEU A 179 -7.48 40.51 -0.23
CA LEU A 179 -7.72 39.14 0.22
C LEU A 179 -6.48 38.53 0.84
N TYR A 180 -5.30 38.88 0.32
CA TYR A 180 -4.02 38.46 0.87
C TYR A 180 -2.95 39.51 0.63
N ASP A 181 -2.18 39.82 1.68
CA ASP A 181 -0.96 40.62 1.63
C ASP A 181 0.22 39.73 2.02
N THR A 182 1.26 39.71 1.18
CA THR A 182 2.49 38.94 1.35
C THR A 182 3.27 39.30 2.62
N THR A 183 3.02 40.48 3.20
CA THR A 183 3.60 40.92 4.48
C THR A 183 3.00 40.21 5.70
N GLN A 184 1.84 39.57 5.56
CA GLN A 184 1.14 38.88 6.64
C GLN A 184 1.28 37.35 6.53
N GLU A 185 1.22 36.67 7.68
CA GLU A 185 1.15 35.22 7.73
C GLU A 185 -0.12 34.72 7.02
N PHE A 186 0.04 33.62 6.28
CA PHE A 186 -1.06 33.02 5.56
C PHE A 186 -1.95 32.27 6.55
N THR A 187 -3.21 32.69 6.66
CA THR A 187 -4.17 32.11 7.61
C THR A 187 -5.25 31.31 6.89
N TYR A 188 -5.91 30.40 7.60
CA TYR A 188 -7.03 29.65 7.07
C TYR A 188 -8.17 30.54 6.55
N ALA A 189 -8.45 31.67 7.20
CA ALA A 189 -9.48 32.61 6.75
C ALA A 189 -9.18 33.18 5.34
N GLN A 190 -7.91 33.48 5.07
CA GLN A 190 -7.46 33.94 3.75
C GLN A 190 -7.52 32.79 2.73
N ALA A 191 -7.10 31.59 3.10
CA ALA A 191 -7.21 30.40 2.26
C ALA A 191 -8.68 30.11 1.88
N LYS A 192 -9.59 30.18 2.85
CA LYS A 192 -11.03 30.01 2.62
C LYS A 192 -11.60 31.09 1.71
N ALA A 193 -11.21 32.35 1.92
CA ALA A 193 -11.65 33.44 1.04
C ALA A 193 -11.16 33.24 -0.41
N LEU A 194 -9.92 32.78 -0.62
CA LEU A 194 -9.41 32.45 -1.96
C LEU A 194 -10.19 31.29 -2.60
N TYR A 195 -10.55 30.28 -1.80
CA TYR A 195 -11.37 29.15 -2.25
C TYR A 195 -12.77 29.57 -2.67
N GLU A 196 -13.49 30.33 -1.83
CA GLU A 196 -14.86 30.79 -2.08
C GLU A 196 -14.95 31.73 -3.30
N ASN A 197 -13.89 32.50 -3.57
CA ASN A 197 -13.81 33.36 -4.75
C ASN A 197 -13.30 32.62 -6.02
N ASN A 198 -13.23 31.28 -5.99
CA ASN A 198 -12.86 30.43 -7.13
C ASN A 198 -11.50 30.75 -7.77
N TYR A 199 -10.50 31.14 -6.98
CA TYR A 199 -9.12 31.32 -7.45
C TYR A 199 -8.43 29.96 -7.69
N LYS A 200 -8.79 29.28 -8.79
CA LYS A 200 -8.31 27.94 -9.14
C LYS A 200 -6.79 27.83 -9.27
N GLU A 201 -6.10 28.89 -9.67
CA GLU A 201 -4.64 28.90 -9.79
C GLU A 201 -3.93 28.60 -8.46
N HIS A 202 -4.60 28.92 -7.34
CA HIS A 202 -4.12 28.68 -5.98
C HIS A 202 -4.73 27.42 -5.33
N GLN A 203 -5.41 26.57 -6.08
CA GLN A 203 -6.00 25.34 -5.60
C GLN A 203 -5.25 24.13 -6.16
N ALA A 204 -4.79 23.25 -5.26
CA ALA A 204 -4.29 21.93 -5.60
C ALA A 204 -5.38 20.91 -5.27
N GLU A 205 -5.97 20.32 -6.31
CA GLU A 205 -7.00 19.28 -6.20
C GLU A 205 -6.37 17.90 -6.30
N TYR A 206 -6.75 17.01 -5.37
CA TYR A 206 -6.30 15.63 -5.29
C TYR A 206 -7.53 14.73 -5.32
N THR A 207 -7.68 13.93 -6.38
CA THR A 207 -8.76 12.93 -6.49
C THR A 207 -8.36 11.64 -5.78
N LEU A 208 -9.28 11.10 -4.98
CA LEU A 208 -9.11 9.86 -4.24
C LEU A 208 -9.58 8.66 -5.06
N ILE A 209 -8.90 7.54 -4.89
CA ILE A 209 -9.34 6.25 -5.42
C ILE A 209 -10.42 5.69 -4.49
N ASN A 210 -11.60 5.43 -5.04
CA ASN A 210 -12.74 4.92 -4.30
C ASN A 210 -13.25 3.61 -4.89
N PHE A 211 -13.43 2.58 -4.05
CA PHE A 211 -13.91 1.24 -4.40
C PHE A 211 -13.31 0.64 -5.68
N ALA A 212 -12.00 0.76 -5.87
CA ALA A 212 -11.32 0.19 -7.03
C ALA A 212 -10.85 -1.25 -6.76
N LYS A 213 -10.88 -2.08 -7.79
CA LYS A 213 -10.40 -3.47 -7.75
C LYS A 213 -8.88 -3.54 -7.93
N SER A 214 -8.20 -4.33 -7.10
CA SER A 214 -6.79 -4.68 -7.27
C SER A 214 -6.60 -5.89 -8.20
N ASN A 215 -5.35 -6.18 -8.56
CA ASN A 215 -5.02 -7.37 -9.37
C ASN A 215 -5.22 -8.70 -8.63
N GLN A 216 -5.28 -8.67 -7.29
CA GLN A 216 -5.53 -9.84 -6.44
C GLN A 216 -6.98 -9.82 -5.90
N ASP A 217 -7.88 -9.13 -6.61
CA ASP A 217 -9.30 -9.06 -6.29
C ASP A 217 -9.60 -8.46 -4.90
N THR A 218 -8.69 -7.63 -4.37
CA THR A 218 -8.87 -6.90 -3.11
C THR A 218 -9.33 -5.46 -3.36
N LEU A 219 -9.92 -4.85 -2.33
CA LEU A 219 -10.33 -3.45 -2.35
C LEU A 219 -9.12 -2.49 -2.30
N VAL A 220 -9.08 -1.55 -3.23
CA VAL A 220 -8.26 -0.33 -3.19
C VAL A 220 -9.16 0.85 -2.86
N LEU A 221 -9.04 1.33 -1.63
CA LEU A 221 -9.80 2.47 -1.11
C LEU A 221 -8.85 3.44 -0.44
N GLN A 222 -8.95 4.71 -0.81
CA GLN A 222 -8.28 5.81 -0.13
C GLN A 222 -9.28 6.59 0.72
N LYS A 223 -8.93 6.85 1.98
CA LYS A 223 -9.72 7.64 2.93
C LYS A 223 -8.93 8.88 3.31
N PRO A 224 -9.52 10.08 3.31
CA PRO A 224 -8.84 11.28 3.78
C PRO A 224 -8.44 11.13 5.25
N ILE A 225 -7.21 11.51 5.59
CA ILE A 225 -6.76 11.60 7.01
C ILE A 225 -6.76 13.04 7.52
N VAL A 226 -6.65 14.00 6.60
CA VAL A 226 -6.61 15.43 6.92
C VAL A 226 -8.00 15.99 7.21
N VAL A 227 -8.05 17.03 8.03
CA VAL A 227 -9.30 17.71 8.40
C VAL A 227 -9.40 19.11 7.78
N LEU A 228 -10.63 19.59 7.64
CA LEU A 228 -10.89 20.93 7.11
C LEU A 228 -10.25 22.01 8.00
N GLY A 229 -9.45 22.89 7.40
CA GLY A 229 -8.70 23.93 8.10
C GLY A 229 -7.31 23.54 8.60
N GLU A 230 -6.91 22.28 8.41
CA GLU A 230 -5.56 21.83 8.74
C GLU A 230 -4.49 22.48 7.84
N GLN A 231 -3.35 22.81 8.43
CA GLN A 231 -2.17 23.30 7.70
C GLN A 231 -1.33 22.10 7.26
N ILE A 232 -1.03 22.05 5.96
CA ILE A 232 -0.30 20.96 5.32
C ILE A 232 0.99 21.51 4.72
N ASN A 233 2.08 20.75 4.86
CA ASN A 233 3.34 21.03 4.19
C ASN A 233 3.51 20.16 2.94
N ALA A 234 4.28 20.65 1.98
CA ALA A 234 4.72 19.85 0.85
C ALA A 234 5.47 18.59 1.36
N GLY A 235 5.01 17.43 0.92
CA GLY A 235 5.52 16.13 1.35
C GLY A 235 4.66 15.44 2.41
N ASP A 236 3.65 16.08 2.97
CA ASP A 236 2.75 15.45 3.94
C ASP A 236 1.77 14.48 3.27
N ILE A 237 1.32 13.47 4.02
CA ILE A 237 0.39 12.46 3.54
C ILE A 237 -1.04 12.99 3.73
N LEU A 238 -1.89 12.86 2.69
CA LEU A 238 -3.26 13.40 2.72
C LEU A 238 -4.32 12.33 2.98
N VAL A 239 -3.99 11.06 2.69
CA VAL A 239 -4.93 9.94 2.74
C VAL A 239 -4.30 8.71 3.37
N SER A 240 -5.14 7.82 3.88
CA SER A 240 -4.83 6.43 4.18
C SER A 240 -5.30 5.58 3.00
N GLY A 241 -4.42 4.78 2.43
CA GLY A 241 -4.73 3.78 1.41
C GLY A 241 -4.99 2.38 1.99
N PRO A 242 -5.07 1.35 1.13
CA PRO A 242 -5.20 -0.03 1.58
C PRO A 242 -3.98 -0.44 2.42
N SER A 243 -4.21 -1.16 3.52
CA SER A 243 -3.16 -1.60 4.45
C SER A 243 -2.27 -0.45 4.97
N THR A 244 -2.85 0.72 5.21
CA THR A 244 -2.16 1.84 5.85
C THR A 244 -3.07 2.50 6.88
N SER A 245 -2.46 3.06 7.92
CA SER A 245 -3.14 3.79 8.98
C SER A 245 -2.27 4.99 9.37
N GLN A 246 -2.86 6.19 9.40
CA GLN A 246 -2.17 7.44 9.77
C GLN A 246 -0.85 7.67 9.00
N GLY A 247 -0.80 7.26 7.73
CA GLY A 247 0.38 7.40 6.88
C GLY A 247 1.48 6.34 7.09
N GLU A 248 1.26 5.36 7.95
CA GLU A 248 2.15 4.22 8.17
C GLU A 248 1.61 2.95 7.51
N LEU A 249 2.51 2.04 7.15
CA LEU A 249 2.16 0.71 6.68
C LEU A 249 1.51 -0.09 7.83
N ALA A 250 0.29 -0.55 7.60
CA ALA A 250 -0.55 -1.25 8.57
C ALA A 250 -1.15 -2.48 7.89
N LEU A 251 -0.38 -3.57 7.84
CA LEU A 251 -0.77 -4.82 7.16
C LEU A 251 -1.82 -5.62 7.94
N GLY A 252 -2.09 -5.28 9.20
CA GLY A 252 -2.91 -6.09 10.10
C GLY A 252 -3.51 -5.30 11.27
N ARG A 253 -3.71 -6.00 12.39
CA ARG A 253 -4.27 -5.47 13.65
C ARG A 253 -3.41 -5.91 14.82
N ASN A 254 -3.31 -5.05 15.83
CA ASN A 254 -2.73 -5.43 17.11
C ASN A 254 -3.78 -6.20 17.92
N VAL A 255 -3.41 -7.36 18.48
CA VAL A 255 -4.29 -8.20 19.30
C VAL A 255 -3.59 -8.59 20.59
N THR A 256 -4.38 -8.86 21.64
CA THR A 256 -3.86 -9.39 22.90
C THR A 256 -3.63 -10.89 22.73
N VAL A 257 -2.42 -11.35 23.01
CA VAL A 257 -2.02 -12.76 22.86
C VAL A 257 -1.54 -13.28 24.21
N ALA A 258 -2.00 -14.47 24.59
CA ALA A 258 -1.52 -15.21 25.75
C ALA A 258 -0.79 -16.46 25.31
N PHE A 259 0.43 -16.66 25.81
CA PHE A 259 1.21 -17.88 25.57
C PHE A 259 0.90 -18.90 26.67
N MET A 260 0.00 -19.84 26.38
CA MET A 260 -0.34 -20.95 27.26
C MET A 260 -0.89 -22.12 26.46
N THR A 261 -0.85 -23.33 27.01
CA THR A 261 -1.59 -24.46 26.43
C THR A 261 -3.07 -24.35 26.79
N TRP A 262 -3.95 -24.60 25.83
CA TRP A 262 -5.39 -24.51 26.06
C TRP A 262 -6.11 -25.72 25.46
N GLU A 263 -6.37 -26.72 26.32
CA GLU A 263 -7.14 -27.94 26.01
C GLU A 263 -6.73 -28.69 24.72
N GLY A 264 -5.50 -28.48 24.25
CA GLY A 264 -5.00 -29.06 22.99
C GLY A 264 -5.52 -28.39 21.71
N TYR A 265 -6.34 -27.34 21.79
CA TYR A 265 -6.81 -26.61 20.60
C TYR A 265 -5.71 -25.81 19.90
N ASN A 266 -4.64 -25.47 20.63
CA ASN A 266 -3.43 -24.85 20.08
C ASN A 266 -2.28 -25.86 19.90
N TYR A 267 -2.63 -27.10 19.53
CA TYR A 267 -1.64 -28.11 19.18
C TYR A 267 -0.91 -27.75 17.86
N GLU A 268 0.39 -28.05 17.80
CA GLU A 268 1.30 -27.62 16.72
C GLU A 268 1.28 -26.09 16.52
N ASP A 269 0.88 -25.62 15.33
CA ASP A 269 0.83 -24.22 14.95
C ASP A 269 -0.61 -23.67 14.92
N ALA A 270 -1.57 -24.39 15.50
CA ALA A 270 -2.96 -23.96 15.56
C ALA A 270 -3.13 -22.74 16.48
N ILE A 271 -3.95 -21.79 16.03
CA ILE A 271 -4.26 -20.56 16.76
C ILE A 271 -5.72 -20.61 17.21
N ILE A 272 -5.94 -20.36 18.50
CA ILE A 272 -7.27 -20.17 19.06
C ILE A 272 -7.59 -18.68 19.01
N MET A 273 -8.75 -18.33 18.48
CA MET A 273 -9.21 -16.95 18.38
C MET A 273 -10.45 -16.73 19.24
N SER A 274 -10.53 -15.56 19.88
CA SER A 274 -11.75 -15.13 20.56
C SER A 274 -12.84 -14.82 19.54
N GLU A 275 -14.07 -15.24 19.83
CA GLU A 275 -15.26 -14.85 19.06
C GLU A 275 -15.44 -13.33 18.99
N GLU A 276 -14.92 -12.59 19.98
CA GLU A 276 -14.94 -11.12 19.96
C GLU A 276 -14.21 -10.54 18.76
N LEU A 277 -13.17 -11.20 18.23
CA LEU A 277 -12.46 -10.73 17.04
C LEU A 277 -13.34 -10.77 15.79
N VAL A 278 -14.25 -11.76 15.72
CA VAL A 278 -15.23 -11.88 14.64
C VAL A 278 -16.33 -10.84 14.82
N LYS A 279 -16.85 -10.67 16.04
CA LYS A 279 -17.92 -9.70 16.36
C LYS A 279 -17.53 -8.25 16.07
N HIS A 280 -16.24 -7.92 16.16
CA HIS A 280 -15.72 -6.58 15.91
C HIS A 280 -15.06 -6.41 14.53
N ASP A 281 -15.27 -7.37 13.61
CA ASP A 281 -14.75 -7.31 12.22
C ASP A 281 -13.23 -7.06 12.14
N VAL A 282 -12.47 -7.58 13.10
CA VAL A 282 -11.03 -7.27 13.24
C VAL A 282 -10.25 -7.70 12.01
N TYR A 283 -10.53 -8.88 11.47
CA TYR A 283 -9.84 -9.44 10.30
C TYR A 283 -10.72 -9.49 9.04
N THR A 284 -11.81 -8.71 9.00
CA THR A 284 -12.69 -8.65 7.83
C THR A 284 -12.00 -7.92 6.68
N SER A 285 -12.00 -8.51 5.48
CA SER A 285 -11.47 -7.93 4.23
C SER A 285 -12.57 -7.78 3.18
N ILE A 286 -12.40 -6.85 2.25
CA ILE A 286 -13.32 -6.65 1.12
C ILE A 286 -12.65 -7.12 -0.17
N HIS A 287 -13.37 -7.98 -0.90
CA HIS A 287 -12.97 -8.51 -2.19
C HIS A 287 -13.88 -7.98 -3.31
N ILE A 288 -13.31 -7.75 -4.49
CA ILE A 288 -14.02 -7.25 -5.67
C ILE A 288 -13.73 -8.17 -6.85
N ASP A 289 -14.72 -9.00 -7.17
CA ASP A 289 -14.67 -9.86 -8.34
C ASP A 289 -15.27 -9.17 -9.56
N LYS A 290 -14.71 -9.50 -10.73
CA LYS A 290 -15.20 -8.97 -12.01
C LYS A 290 -15.58 -10.15 -12.88
N TYR A 291 -16.87 -10.29 -13.14
CA TYR A 291 -17.41 -11.27 -14.08
C TYR A 291 -17.70 -10.58 -15.40
N GLU A 292 -17.32 -11.23 -16.49
CA GLU A 292 -17.57 -10.73 -17.84
C GLU A 292 -18.33 -11.77 -18.65
N VAL A 293 -19.41 -11.32 -19.29
CA VAL A 293 -20.18 -12.10 -20.25
C VAL A 293 -20.15 -11.36 -21.58
N GLN A 294 -19.86 -12.09 -22.65
CA GLN A 294 -19.86 -11.56 -24.01
C GLN A 294 -20.92 -12.29 -24.83
N THR A 295 -21.67 -11.52 -25.62
CA THR A 295 -22.57 -12.03 -26.66
C THR A 295 -21.77 -12.30 -27.92
N ARG A 296 -21.98 -13.47 -28.53
CA ARG A 296 -21.33 -13.85 -29.78
C ARG A 296 -22.34 -13.98 -30.90
N GLU A 297 -21.90 -13.67 -32.11
CA GLU A 297 -22.63 -14.05 -33.32
C GLU A 297 -22.38 -15.54 -33.61
N LEU A 298 -23.46 -16.29 -33.82
CA LEU A 298 -23.38 -17.70 -34.16
C LEU A 298 -23.11 -17.87 -35.65
N LYS A 299 -22.33 -18.88 -36.01
CA LYS A 299 -22.11 -19.25 -37.42
C LYS A 299 -23.39 -19.86 -37.99
N LYS A 300 -23.67 -19.56 -39.27
CA LYS A 300 -24.80 -20.08 -40.08
C LYS A 300 -26.20 -19.64 -39.63
N GLY A 301 -26.51 -18.34 -39.72
CA GLY A 301 -27.90 -17.83 -39.75
C GLY A 301 -28.78 -18.21 -38.56
N SER A 302 -28.19 -18.67 -37.46
CA SER A 302 -28.88 -19.23 -36.29
C SER A 302 -29.17 -18.16 -35.22
N GLY A 303 -29.12 -16.88 -35.61
CA GLY A 303 -29.31 -15.73 -34.72
C GLY A 303 -28.03 -15.27 -34.01
N GLN A 304 -28.20 -14.24 -33.18
CA GLN A 304 -27.18 -13.66 -32.32
C GLN A 304 -27.51 -14.01 -30.87
N GLU A 305 -26.49 -14.22 -30.02
CA GLU A 305 -26.74 -14.30 -28.58
C GLU A 305 -27.23 -12.95 -28.06
N GLU A 306 -28.29 -12.96 -27.27
CA GLU A 306 -28.92 -11.74 -26.75
C GLU A 306 -28.89 -11.71 -25.23
N ILE A 307 -28.74 -10.50 -24.68
CA ILE A 307 -28.91 -10.26 -23.25
C ILE A 307 -30.37 -9.83 -23.05
N THR A 308 -31.10 -10.59 -22.25
CA THR A 308 -32.52 -10.36 -21.98
C THR A 308 -32.90 -10.86 -20.59
N ARG A 309 -33.94 -10.24 -20.03
CA ARG A 309 -34.57 -10.65 -18.78
C ARG A 309 -35.33 -11.97 -18.93
N GLU A 310 -35.82 -12.26 -20.14
CA GLU A 310 -36.65 -13.44 -20.44
C GLU A 310 -35.77 -14.70 -20.62
N VAL A 311 -35.25 -15.22 -19.51
CA VAL A 311 -34.44 -16.45 -19.52
C VAL A 311 -35.37 -17.68 -19.45
N PRO A 312 -35.32 -18.60 -20.42
CA PRO A 312 -36.19 -19.78 -20.43
C PRO A 312 -35.85 -20.73 -19.28
N ASN A 313 -36.86 -21.44 -18.75
CA ASN A 313 -36.75 -22.43 -17.67
C ASN A 313 -36.25 -21.88 -16.32
N VAL A 314 -36.35 -20.57 -16.10
CA VAL A 314 -35.94 -19.91 -14.86
C VAL A 314 -37.17 -19.37 -14.11
N GLY A 315 -37.25 -19.64 -12.81
CA GLY A 315 -38.34 -19.15 -11.96
C GLY A 315 -38.29 -17.63 -11.74
N ALA A 316 -39.45 -17.04 -11.41
CA ALA A 316 -39.59 -15.60 -11.21
C ALA A 316 -38.64 -15.00 -10.15
N ASP A 317 -38.27 -15.79 -9.13
CA ASP A 317 -37.37 -15.36 -8.06
C ASP A 317 -35.94 -15.08 -8.55
N ALA A 318 -35.43 -15.87 -9.50
CA ALA A 318 -34.08 -15.72 -10.03
C ALA A 318 -33.94 -14.51 -11.00
N ILE A 319 -35.05 -14.02 -11.53
CA ILE A 319 -35.12 -12.87 -12.44
C ILE A 319 -35.45 -11.58 -11.67
N LYS A 320 -35.84 -11.69 -10.39
CA LYS A 320 -36.32 -10.59 -9.55
C LYS A 320 -35.36 -9.39 -9.52
N ASN A 321 -34.06 -9.65 -9.43
CA ASN A 321 -33.03 -8.62 -9.28
C ASN A 321 -32.45 -8.10 -10.61
N LEU A 322 -32.87 -8.66 -11.75
CA LEU A 322 -32.49 -8.14 -13.06
C LEU A 322 -33.26 -6.84 -13.36
N ASP A 323 -32.74 -6.02 -14.26
CA ASP A 323 -33.44 -4.88 -14.84
C ASP A 323 -34.26 -5.29 -16.08
N GLU A 324 -34.79 -4.33 -16.84
CA GLU A 324 -35.52 -4.58 -18.09
C GLU A 324 -34.61 -5.16 -19.19
N ARG A 325 -33.30 -4.93 -19.11
CA ARG A 325 -32.31 -5.40 -20.08
C ARG A 325 -31.79 -6.80 -19.75
N GLY A 326 -32.14 -7.36 -18.59
CA GLY A 326 -31.60 -8.64 -18.12
C GLY A 326 -30.25 -8.52 -17.42
N ILE A 327 -29.90 -7.34 -16.89
CA ILE A 327 -28.66 -7.09 -16.13
C ILE A 327 -29.02 -6.86 -14.66
N ILE A 328 -28.23 -7.40 -13.74
CA ILE A 328 -28.43 -7.21 -12.30
C ILE A 328 -28.43 -5.72 -11.91
N ILE A 329 -29.39 -5.31 -11.09
CA ILE A 329 -29.51 -3.93 -10.61
C ILE A 329 -28.38 -3.65 -9.60
N PRO A 330 -27.59 -2.57 -9.76
CA PRO A 330 -26.55 -2.21 -8.79
C PRO A 330 -27.10 -2.04 -7.37
N GLY A 331 -26.44 -2.66 -6.40
CA GLY A 331 -26.88 -2.69 -4.99
C GLY A 331 -27.73 -3.90 -4.61
N SER A 332 -28.02 -4.80 -5.54
CA SER A 332 -28.67 -6.08 -5.24
C SER A 332 -27.72 -7.04 -4.53
N GLU A 333 -28.20 -7.69 -3.46
CA GLU A 333 -27.50 -8.81 -2.84
C GLU A 333 -27.75 -10.09 -3.65
N VAL A 334 -26.69 -10.85 -3.90
CA VAL A 334 -26.70 -12.07 -4.72
C VAL A 334 -26.03 -13.22 -3.98
N LYS A 335 -26.48 -14.44 -4.27
CA LYS A 335 -25.94 -15.69 -3.75
C LYS A 335 -25.44 -16.57 -4.89
N GLU A 336 -24.76 -17.64 -4.53
CA GLU A 336 -24.36 -18.67 -5.49
C GLU A 336 -25.59 -19.21 -6.24
N GLY A 337 -25.51 -19.21 -7.57
CA GLY A 337 -26.60 -19.63 -8.46
C GLY A 337 -27.47 -18.49 -8.98
N ASP A 338 -27.38 -17.28 -8.44
CA ASP A 338 -28.14 -16.13 -8.94
C ASP A 338 -27.62 -15.66 -10.31
N ILE A 339 -28.54 -15.23 -11.17
CA ILE A 339 -28.22 -14.76 -12.51
C ILE A 339 -27.81 -13.28 -12.44
N LEU A 340 -26.57 -12.98 -12.81
CA LEU A 340 -26.09 -11.59 -12.92
C LEU A 340 -26.41 -10.94 -14.26
N VAL A 341 -26.37 -11.74 -15.33
CA VAL A 341 -26.67 -11.31 -16.70
C VAL A 341 -27.43 -12.44 -17.39
N GLY A 342 -28.69 -12.20 -17.75
CA GLY A 342 -29.50 -13.14 -18.51
C GLY A 342 -29.04 -13.18 -19.97
N LYS A 343 -28.26 -14.21 -20.34
CA LYS A 343 -27.84 -14.42 -21.73
C LYS A 343 -28.61 -15.60 -22.31
N ILE A 344 -29.28 -15.38 -23.44
CA ILE A 344 -29.89 -16.45 -24.22
C ILE A 344 -29.04 -16.75 -25.45
N THR A 345 -28.90 -18.05 -25.73
CA THR A 345 -28.31 -18.53 -26.98
C THR A 345 -29.45 -19.13 -27.79
N PRO A 346 -29.77 -18.60 -28.98
CA PRO A 346 -30.79 -19.20 -29.83
C PRO A 346 -30.37 -20.64 -30.17
N GLN A 347 -31.19 -21.60 -29.76
CA GLN A 347 -30.98 -23.01 -30.06
C GLN A 347 -31.61 -23.32 -31.41
N GLY A 348 -30.86 -24.03 -32.27
CA GLY A 348 -31.45 -24.63 -33.47
C GLY A 348 -32.45 -25.73 -33.09
N ASN A 349 -33.42 -26.02 -33.96
CA ASN A 349 -34.37 -27.10 -33.75
C ASN A 349 -33.63 -28.45 -33.58
N ILE A 350 -33.57 -28.94 -32.34
CA ILE A 350 -33.18 -30.32 -32.04
C ILE A 350 -34.45 -31.14 -32.15
N GLU A 351 -34.47 -32.20 -32.98
CA GLU A 351 -35.60 -33.12 -32.99
C GLU A 351 -35.67 -33.86 -31.65
N PRO A 352 -36.76 -33.70 -30.86
CA PRO A 352 -36.89 -34.39 -29.58
C PRO A 352 -37.08 -35.88 -29.81
N SER A 353 -36.57 -36.69 -28.87
CA SER A 353 -36.76 -38.14 -28.86
C SER A 353 -38.26 -38.51 -28.79
N PRO A 354 -38.66 -39.72 -29.22
CA PRO A 354 -40.06 -40.16 -29.12
C PRO A 354 -40.64 -40.07 -27.70
N SER A 355 -39.82 -40.30 -26.66
CA SER A 355 -40.19 -40.14 -25.25
C SER A 355 -40.44 -38.68 -24.86
N GLU A 356 -39.59 -37.75 -25.29
CA GLU A 356 -39.75 -36.31 -25.02
C GLU A 356 -40.95 -35.72 -25.77
N LYS A 357 -41.21 -36.18 -27.01
CA LYS A 357 -42.44 -35.83 -27.74
C LYS A 357 -43.69 -36.24 -26.98
N LEU A 358 -43.68 -37.43 -26.39
CA LEU A 358 -44.81 -37.94 -25.60
C LEU A 358 -45.02 -37.09 -24.33
N ILE A 359 -43.95 -36.67 -23.68
CA ILE A 359 -43.99 -35.77 -22.51
C ILE A 359 -44.52 -34.39 -22.89
N GLN A 360 -44.04 -33.79 -23.99
CA GLN A 360 -44.53 -32.50 -24.49
C GLN A 360 -46.03 -32.55 -24.83
N ILE A 361 -46.51 -33.64 -25.45
CA ILE A 361 -47.94 -33.82 -25.76
C ILE A 361 -48.80 -33.92 -24.48
N VAL A 362 -48.27 -34.50 -23.40
CA VAL A 362 -48.99 -34.68 -22.14
C VAL A 362 -48.96 -33.43 -21.26
N ILE A 363 -47.85 -32.69 -21.24
CA ILE A 363 -47.63 -31.53 -20.36
C ILE A 363 -48.06 -30.21 -21.04
N GLY A 364 -48.05 -30.14 -22.37
CA GLY A 364 -48.55 -28.98 -23.13
C GLY A 364 -47.65 -27.74 -23.06
N GLU A 365 -46.32 -27.92 -22.99
CA GLU A 365 -45.33 -26.86 -23.17
C GLU A 365 -44.92 -26.68 -24.63
#